data_AF-A0A3B9T6W9-F1
#
_entry.id   AF-A0A3B9T6W9-F1
#
_cell.length_a   1.000
_cell.length_b   1.000
_cell.length_c   1.000
_cell.angle_alpha   90.00
_cell.angle_beta   90.00
_cell.angle_gamma   90.00
#
_symmetry.space_group_name_H-M   'P 1'
#
loop_
_entity.id
_entity.type
_entity.pdbx_description
1 polymer ?
#
loop_
_entity_poly.entity_id
_entity_poly.type
_entity_poly.pdbx_seq_one_letter_code
_entity_poly.pdbx_strand_id
1 'polypeptide(L)'
;MVIKETEQDKPFGVLVIPAGKGEGENQDNYTESSTILIYLLQKTDDKNTDHDSYLNILAALQDKLRLLKKDFISAIDDCKHTQHLLLKGMDLKSTHIDPEFNYMGCNGWSFSFGVKI
;
A
#
# COMPACT_ATOMS: atom_id res chain seq x y z
N MET A 1 6.84 -5.02 11.51
CA MET A 1 6.79 -3.78 10.70
C MET A 1 8.22 -3.29 10.52
N VAL A 2 8.77 -3.38 9.31
CA VAL A 2 10.12 -2.88 9.01
C VAL A 2 9.94 -1.53 8.34
N ILE A 3 10.15 -0.44 9.07
CA ILE A 3 10.34 0.88 8.49
C ILE A 3 11.82 0.93 8.12
N LYS A 4 12.13 0.84 6.83
CA LYS A 4 13.48 1.07 6.34
C LYS A 4 13.56 2.54 5.97
N GLU A 5 14.33 3.33 6.71
CA GLU A 5 14.63 4.71 6.34
C GLU A 5 15.22 4.71 4.92
N THR A 6 14.58 5.43 4.01
CA THR A 6 15.10 5.64 2.66
C THR A 6 15.85 6.95 2.59
N GLU A 7 16.91 6.93 1.78
CA GLU A 7 17.67 8.10 1.37
C GLU A 7 16.74 9.21 0.84
N GLN A 8 17.16 10.47 0.99
CA GLN A 8 16.46 11.63 0.40
C GLN A 8 16.17 11.36 -1.09
N ASP A 9 14.96 11.74 -1.53
CA ASP A 9 14.46 11.61 -2.91
C ASP A 9 14.15 10.20 -3.44
N LYS A 10 14.21 9.16 -2.62
CA LYS A 10 13.75 7.83 -3.01
C LYS A 10 12.38 7.53 -2.41
N PRO A 11 11.40 7.11 -3.24
CA PRO A 11 10.12 6.66 -2.69
C PRO A 11 10.30 5.38 -1.90
N PHE A 12 9.52 5.26 -0.83
CA PHE A 12 9.50 4.08 0.01
C PHE A 12 8.11 3.49 0.10
N GLY A 13 8.06 2.16 0.17
CA GLY A 13 6.86 1.37 0.34
C GLY A 13 6.68 0.98 1.81
N VAL A 14 5.55 1.33 2.42
CA VAL A 14 5.18 0.80 3.75
C VAL A 14 3.98 -0.10 3.59
N LEU A 15 4.15 -1.40 3.89
CA LEU A 15 3.07 -2.38 3.94
C LEU A 15 2.54 -2.47 5.38
N VAL A 16 1.28 -2.12 5.57
CA VAL A 16 0.53 -2.26 6.81
C VAL A 16 -0.55 -3.32 6.57
N ILE A 17 -0.60 -4.33 7.42
CA ILE A 17 -1.64 -5.36 7.41
C ILE A 17 -2.49 -5.13 8.65
N PRO A 18 -3.58 -4.34 8.59
CA PRO A 18 -4.53 -4.26 9.68
C PRO A 18 -5.12 -5.64 10.00
N ALA A 19 -5.09 -6.00 11.28
CA ALA A 19 -5.67 -7.24 11.80
C ALA A 19 -7.20 -7.20 11.74
N GLY A 20 -7.81 -8.38 11.63
CA GLY A 20 -9.21 -8.61 11.23
C GLY A 20 -10.28 -7.89 12.06
N LYS A 21 -11.44 -7.70 11.42
CA LYS A 21 -12.69 -7.34 12.08
C LYS A 21 -13.40 -8.63 12.52
N GLY A 22 -13.18 -9.05 13.76
CA GLY A 22 -13.89 -10.17 14.37
C GLY A 22 -15.10 -9.73 15.19
N GLU A 23 -16.21 -10.45 15.09
CA GLU A 23 -17.33 -10.36 16.04
C GLU A 23 -17.19 -11.47 17.11
N GLY A 24 -16.42 -11.21 18.17
CA GLY A 24 -16.54 -11.89 19.48
C GLY A 24 -15.56 -13.05 19.79
N GLU A 25 -15.29 -13.22 21.10
CA GLU A 25 -14.29 -14.13 21.71
C GLU A 25 -14.48 -15.65 21.45
N ASN A 26 -15.51 -16.08 20.71
CA ASN A 26 -15.87 -17.50 20.54
C ASN A 26 -16.31 -17.88 19.10
N GLN A 27 -16.07 -17.04 18.10
CA GLN A 27 -16.32 -17.41 16.70
C GLN A 27 -15.03 -17.88 16.03
N ASP A 28 -15.16 -18.85 15.12
CA ASP A 28 -14.05 -19.33 14.31
C ASP A 28 -13.63 -18.19 13.36
N ASN A 29 -12.44 -17.62 13.57
CA ASN A 29 -11.92 -16.45 12.82
C ASN A 29 -11.66 -16.73 11.34
N TYR A 30 -12.01 -17.93 10.85
CA TYR A 30 -11.87 -18.39 9.47
C TYR A 30 -12.64 -17.54 8.43
N THR A 31 -13.44 -16.56 8.86
CA THR A 31 -14.15 -15.62 7.98
C THR A 31 -13.65 -14.17 8.08
N GLU A 32 -12.62 -13.90 8.88
CA GLU A 32 -12.11 -12.54 9.07
C GLU A 32 -11.38 -12.02 7.83
N SER A 33 -11.96 -11.00 7.19
CA SER A 33 -11.26 -10.26 6.15
C SER A 33 -10.21 -9.35 6.80
N SER A 34 -8.96 -9.48 6.37
CA SER A 34 -7.91 -8.51 6.69
C SER A 34 -7.84 -7.47 5.58
N THR A 35 -7.58 -6.22 5.91
CA THR A 35 -7.19 -5.23 4.90
C THR A 35 -5.68 -5.23 4.80
N ILE A 36 -5.14 -4.98 3.62
CA ILE A 36 -3.74 -4.66 3.40
C ILE A 36 -3.72 -3.23 2.88
N LEU A 37 -2.83 -2.41 3.43
CA LEU A 37 -2.65 -1.01 3.10
C LEU A 37 -1.18 -0.77 2.78
N ILE A 38 -0.91 -0.24 1.60
CA ILE A 38 0.42 0.04 1.10
C ILE A 38 0.54 1.53 0.88
N TYR A 39 1.52 2.15 1.52
CA TYR A 39 1.87 3.53 1.27
C TYR A 39 3.05 3.58 0.31
N LEU A 40 2.93 4.37 -0.76
CA LEU A 40 4.01 4.73 -1.65
C LEU A 40 4.25 6.23 -1.53
N LEU A 41 5.24 6.59 -0.72
CA LEU A 41 5.47 7.96 -0.28
C LEU A 41 6.85 8.44 -0.66
N GLN A 42 6.97 9.73 -0.91
CA GLN A 42 8.23 10.44 -1.06
C GLN A 42 8.27 11.61 -0.07
N LYS A 43 9.39 11.75 0.63
CA LYS A 43 9.62 12.89 1.50
C LYS A 43 9.66 14.17 0.66
N THR A 44 8.90 15.17 1.06
CA THR A 44 8.91 16.49 0.43
C THR A 44 9.32 17.53 1.46
N ASP A 45 10.10 18.51 1.03
CA ASP A 45 10.31 19.72 1.81
C ASP A 45 9.32 20.77 1.30
N ASP A 46 8.17 20.88 1.96
CA ASP A 46 7.08 21.77 1.56
C ASP A 46 7.52 23.25 1.50
N LYS A 47 8.63 23.62 2.14
CA LYS A 47 9.18 24.99 2.07
C LYS A 47 9.96 25.26 0.78
N ASN A 48 10.45 24.21 0.14
CA ASN A 48 11.34 24.29 -1.02
C ASN A 48 10.77 23.65 -2.29
N THR A 49 9.57 23.08 -2.22
CA THR A 49 8.93 22.38 -3.34
C THR A 49 7.84 23.28 -3.94
N ASP A 50 8.04 23.73 -5.18
CA ASP A 50 7.01 24.46 -5.91
C ASP A 50 5.85 23.53 -6.34
N HIS A 51 4.75 24.14 -6.79
CA HIS A 51 3.54 23.40 -7.17
C HIS A 51 3.77 22.39 -8.32
N ASP A 52 4.59 22.72 -9.32
CA ASP A 52 4.84 21.86 -10.46
C ASP A 52 5.73 20.69 -10.07
N SER A 53 6.77 20.95 -9.26
CA SER A 53 7.62 19.92 -8.66
C SER A 53 6.79 18.93 -7.83
N TYR A 54 5.83 19.45 -7.06
CA TYR A 54 4.90 18.65 -6.28
C TYR A 54 4.01 17.74 -7.16
N LEU A 55 3.40 18.30 -8.21
CA LEU A 55 2.58 17.53 -9.15
C LEU A 55 3.40 16.45 -9.88
N ASN A 56 4.65 16.75 -10.23
CA ASN A 56 5.56 15.80 -10.85
C ASN A 56 5.89 14.62 -9.93
N ILE A 57 6.07 14.86 -8.63
CA ILE A 57 6.26 13.79 -7.64
C ILE A 57 5.01 12.89 -7.61
N LEU A 58 3.82 13.47 -7.47
CA LEU A 58 2.59 12.68 -7.43
C LEU A 58 2.37 11.87 -8.71
N ALA A 59 2.63 12.45 -9.89
CA ALA A 59 2.52 11.76 -11.17
C ALA A 59 3.51 10.58 -11.27
N ALA A 60 4.77 10.81 -10.90
CA ALA A 60 5.79 9.75 -10.90
C ALA A 60 5.46 8.60 -9.93
N LEU A 61 4.90 8.93 -8.76
CA LEU A 61 4.45 7.91 -7.81
C LEU A 61 3.20 7.18 -8.29
N GLN A 62 2.30 7.85 -9.00
CA GLN A 62 1.11 7.21 -9.57
C GLN A 62 1.48 6.14 -10.60
N ASP A 63 2.49 6.38 -11.45
CA ASP A 63 2.97 5.39 -12.41
C ASP A 63 3.60 4.17 -11.73
N LYS A 64 4.40 4.41 -10.67
CA LYS A 64 4.95 3.33 -9.84
C LYS A 64 3.84 2.52 -9.14
N LEU A 65 2.79 3.18 -8.68
CA LEU A 65 1.65 2.51 -8.07
C LEU A 65 0.89 1.64 -9.08
N ARG A 66 0.74 2.10 -10.33
CA ARG A 66 0.15 1.30 -11.42
C ARG A 66 0.94 0.03 -11.69
N LEU A 67 2.28 0.13 -11.73
CA LEU A 67 3.16 -1.02 -11.89
C LEU A 67 3.03 -1.98 -10.72
N LEU A 68 3.09 -1.47 -9.49
CA LEU A 68 2.90 -2.28 -8.27
C LEU A 68 1.58 -3.04 -8.30
N LYS A 69 0.47 -2.36 -8.63
CA LYS A 69 -0.85 -3.00 -8.76
C LYS A 69 -0.85 -4.10 -9.82
N LYS A 70 -0.22 -3.87 -10.96
CA LYS A 70 -0.12 -4.87 -12.04
C LYS A 70 0.67 -6.10 -11.58
N ASP A 71 1.79 -5.88 -10.91
CA ASP A 71 2.63 -6.96 -10.38
C ASP A 71 1.85 -7.78 -9.36
N PHE A 72 1.12 -7.12 -8.45
CA PHE A 72 0.28 -7.79 -7.45
C PHE A 72 -0.80 -8.64 -8.09
N ILE A 73 -1.54 -8.10 -9.07
CA ILE A 73 -2.58 -8.84 -9.80
C ILE A 73 -1.97 -10.06 -10.51
N SER A 74 -0.80 -9.91 -11.14
CA SER A 74 -0.13 -11.01 -11.83
C SER A 74 0.39 -12.10 -10.87
N ALA A 75 0.66 -11.72 -9.63
CA ALA A 75 1.17 -12.60 -8.58
C ALA A 75 0.08 -13.28 -7.74
N ILE A 76 -1.20 -12.92 -7.90
CA ILE A 76 -2.33 -13.52 -7.14
C ILE A 76 -2.35 -15.05 -7.29
N ASP A 77 -2.09 -15.55 -8.49
CA ASP A 77 -2.09 -16.99 -8.79
C ASP A 77 -0.72 -17.65 -8.58
N ASP A 78 0.35 -16.87 -8.33
CA ASP A 78 1.70 -17.37 -8.15
C ASP A 78 1.98 -17.77 -6.69
N CYS A 79 1.62 -19.01 -6.36
CA CYS A 79 1.82 -19.58 -5.02
C CYS A 79 3.26 -20.04 -4.73
N LYS A 80 4.25 -19.77 -5.61
CA LYS A 80 5.62 -20.29 -5.43
C LYS A 80 6.44 -19.47 -4.44
N HIS A 81 6.06 -18.21 -4.20
CA HIS A 81 6.77 -17.32 -3.28
C HIS A 81 5.95 -17.06 -2.02
N THR A 82 6.58 -17.23 -0.85
CA THR A 82 5.95 -17.04 0.47
C THR A 82 5.36 -15.63 0.64
N GLN A 83 5.93 -14.64 -0.04
CA GLN A 83 5.47 -13.25 -0.04
C GLN A 83 4.14 -13.06 -0.80
N HIS A 84 3.85 -13.93 -1.77
CA HIS A 84 2.60 -13.90 -2.54
C HIS A 84 1.46 -14.63 -1.81
N LEU A 85 1.74 -15.36 -0.73
CA LEU A 85 0.70 -16.01 0.06
C LEU A 85 -0.31 -15.01 0.65
N LEU A 86 0.13 -13.77 0.93
CA LEU A 86 -0.75 -12.69 1.38
C LEU A 86 -1.61 -12.10 0.24
N LEU A 87 -1.23 -12.34 -1.02
CA LEU A 87 -2.02 -11.95 -2.20
C LEU A 87 -3.05 -13.03 -2.57
N LYS A 88 -2.83 -14.27 -2.11
CA LYS A 88 -3.79 -15.36 -2.26
C LYS A 88 -5.04 -15.03 -1.43
N GLY A 89 -6.13 -14.67 -2.09
CA GLY A 89 -7.36 -14.21 -1.44
C GLY A 89 -7.56 -12.70 -1.47
N MET A 90 -6.71 -11.96 -2.19
CA MET A 90 -6.92 -10.55 -2.50
C MET A 90 -8.27 -10.35 -3.20
N ASP A 91 -9.12 -9.51 -2.63
CA ASP A 91 -10.39 -9.12 -3.23
C ASP A 91 -10.19 -7.90 -4.14
N LEU A 92 -10.10 -8.17 -5.44
CA LEU A 92 -9.94 -7.16 -6.49
C LEU A 92 -11.07 -6.11 -6.53
N LYS A 93 -12.25 -6.42 -5.96
CA LYS A 93 -13.37 -5.46 -5.90
C LYS A 93 -13.21 -4.45 -4.76
N SER A 94 -12.38 -4.77 -3.78
CA SER A 94 -12.13 -3.95 -2.59
C SER A 94 -10.88 -3.08 -2.70
N THR A 95 -10.36 -2.88 -3.91
CA THR A 95 -9.14 -2.08 -4.10
C THR A 95 -9.42 -0.59 -4.06
N HIS A 96 -8.71 0.15 -3.20
CA HIS A 96 -8.78 1.60 -3.10
C HIS A 96 -7.41 2.22 -3.35
N ILE A 97 -7.38 3.36 -4.02
CA ILE A 97 -6.17 4.15 -4.26
C ILE A 97 -6.50 5.59 -3.87
N ASP A 98 -5.82 6.10 -2.87
CA ASP A 98 -6.09 7.41 -2.29
C ASP A 98 -4.82 8.26 -2.28
N PRO A 99 -4.90 9.57 -2.58
CA PRO A 99 -3.76 10.46 -2.45
C PRO A 99 -3.46 10.72 -0.97
N GLU A 100 -2.17 10.74 -0.63
CA GLU A 100 -1.69 10.99 0.74
C GLU A 100 -0.94 12.32 0.77
N PHE A 101 -1.44 13.23 1.61
CA PHE A 101 -0.95 14.60 1.72
C PHE A 101 -0.29 14.83 3.08
N ASN A 102 0.99 15.20 3.08
CA ASN A 102 1.80 15.48 4.26
C ASN A 102 1.69 14.40 5.35
N TYR A 103 1.66 13.12 4.93
CA TYR A 103 1.72 12.00 5.84
C TYR A 103 3.14 11.90 6.39
N MET A 104 3.35 12.35 7.62
CA MET A 104 4.67 12.39 8.28
C MET A 104 5.73 13.17 7.48
N GLY A 105 5.35 14.28 6.83
CA GLY A 105 6.27 15.05 5.97
C GLY A 105 6.56 14.39 4.61
N CYS A 106 5.70 13.47 4.20
CA CYS A 106 5.79 12.81 2.89
C CYS A 106 4.48 12.97 2.11
N ASN A 107 4.58 12.94 0.80
CA ASN A 107 3.45 12.98 -0.12
C ASN A 107 3.48 11.76 -1.05
N GLY A 108 2.30 11.33 -1.51
CA GLY A 108 2.20 10.24 -2.45
C GLY A 108 0.83 9.62 -2.52
N TRP A 109 0.80 8.29 -2.47
CA TRP A 109 -0.42 7.51 -2.62
C TRP A 109 -0.46 6.38 -1.62
N SER A 110 -1.67 6.02 -1.21
CA SER A 110 -1.95 4.75 -0.56
C SER A 110 -2.73 3.85 -1.49
N PHE A 111 -2.53 2.54 -1.32
CA PHE A 111 -3.23 1.48 -2.03
C PHE A 111 -3.66 0.43 -1.03
N SER A 112 -4.96 0.21 -0.91
CA SER A 112 -5.49 -0.81 -0.01
C SER A 112 -6.36 -1.83 -0.71
N PHE A 113 -6.45 -3.03 -0.12
CA PHE A 113 -7.29 -4.12 -0.59
C PHE A 113 -7.61 -5.08 0.55
N GLY A 114 -8.78 -5.70 0.49
CA GLY A 114 -9.15 -6.80 1.37
C GLY A 114 -8.45 -8.10 0.96
N VAL A 115 -8.18 -8.95 1.95
CA VAL A 115 -7.70 -10.31 1.80
C VAL A 115 -8.58 -11.22 2.66
N LYS A 116 -9.07 -12.30 2.07
CA LYS A 116 -9.71 -13.39 2.80
C LYS A 116 -8.64 -14.44 3.11
N ILE A 117 -8.39 -14.66 4.40
CA ILE A 117 -7.43 -15.64 4.91
C ILE A 117 -8.15 -16.97 5.11
#